data_AF-A1U7X4-F1
#
_entry.id   AF-A1U7X4-F1
#
_cell.length_a   1.000
_cell.length_b   1.000
_cell.length_c   1.000
_cell.angle_alpha   90.00
_cell.angle_beta   90.00
_cell.angle_gamma   90.00
#
_symmetry.space_group_name_H-M   'P 1'
#
loop_
_entity.id
_entity.type
_entity.pdbx_description
1 polymer ?
#
loop_
_entity_poly.entity_id
_entity_poly.type
_entity_poly.pdbx_seq_one_letter_code
_entity_poly.pdbx_strand_id
1 'polypeptide(L)'
;MSRFPGFPIFDAASQLDDQLDEQGYASVRDAIVALSVDQDKAFRDLDASLRYLTDYSNVSGTYNRFRSEVQRFLNYLWVVAGRTLDQVDAEVVSSYFKFLKNPPAAWVAPSIHSGFLDEQGRRIINPRWRPFTSQRSKGERYTASSASLKSSRTALASYFRFLRQRKIMAEDPFLEVRRRDTKAKSNALLERQEASVRRYTDWQWSFIREAIEQAADQDPEYERHLFIIVTMKSLFLRVSELAVRNVDGEPRIPAFSDFQKQVAGGGAFWTYYVFGKGDKGRTITCPDAYLPYLKRWRAYLECDSPLPLPNESRPILPSARGGGLGARQIQRICEEGLTLAVQKMKDEGFVDEAAQLEAIASETHYLRHTGASQAIEAGADIRHISEELGHASAAFTEQVYVNADQARRRAAGRNRSI
;
A
#
# COMPACT_ATOMS: atom_id res chain seq x y z
N MET A 1 21.82 -18.90 -20.22
CA MET A 1 21.01 -17.84 -19.59
C MET A 1 21.88 -16.62 -19.41
N SER A 2 21.47 -15.44 -19.86
CA SER A 2 22.24 -14.20 -19.65
C SER A 2 22.34 -13.89 -18.15
N ARG A 3 23.57 -13.60 -17.68
CA ARG A 3 23.81 -13.19 -16.30
C ARG A 3 23.19 -11.81 -16.07
N PHE A 4 22.57 -11.59 -14.93
CA PHE A 4 22.07 -10.27 -14.54
C PHE A 4 23.26 -9.32 -14.37
N PRO A 5 23.32 -8.21 -15.11
CA PRO A 5 24.49 -7.34 -15.11
C PRO A 5 24.42 -6.23 -14.05
N GLY A 6 23.29 -6.07 -13.37
CA GLY A 6 23.12 -5.10 -12.29
C GLY A 6 23.40 -5.66 -10.90
N PHE A 7 23.22 -4.81 -9.88
CA PHE A 7 23.45 -5.14 -8.47
C PHE A 7 22.61 -4.24 -7.54
N PRO A 8 22.33 -4.69 -6.30
CA PRO A 8 21.69 -3.85 -5.31
C PRO A 8 22.64 -2.74 -4.86
N ILE A 9 22.12 -1.52 -4.67
CA ILE A 9 22.91 -0.31 -4.42
C ILE A 9 22.65 0.21 -3.00
N PHE A 10 21.40 0.26 -2.55
CA PHE A 10 21.00 0.86 -1.28
C PHE A 10 20.32 -0.16 -0.36
N ASP A 11 20.66 -0.14 0.91
CA ASP A 11 20.13 -1.07 1.92
C ASP A 11 18.79 -0.60 2.53
N ALA A 12 18.36 -1.20 3.63
CA ALA A 12 17.22 -0.75 4.41
C ALA A 12 17.50 0.60 5.09
N ALA A 13 16.45 1.35 5.44
CA ALA A 13 16.56 2.66 6.09
C ALA A 13 17.41 2.62 7.38
N SER A 14 17.32 1.52 8.14
CA SER A 14 18.07 1.30 9.38
C SER A 14 19.57 1.04 9.19
N GLN A 15 20.04 1.00 7.95
CA GLN A 15 21.45 0.77 7.59
C GLN A 15 21.98 1.90 6.72
N LEU A 16 21.17 2.94 6.47
CA LEU A 16 21.52 4.02 5.56
C LEU A 16 22.66 4.88 6.11
N ASP A 17 22.66 5.15 7.42
CA ASP A 17 23.68 5.97 8.07
C ASP A 17 25.04 5.26 8.02
N ASP A 18 25.09 3.98 8.41
CA ASP A 18 26.29 3.14 8.26
C ASP A 18 26.77 3.10 6.79
N GLN A 19 25.83 2.93 5.85
CA GLN A 19 26.16 2.91 4.43
C GLN A 19 26.72 4.26 3.94
N LEU A 20 26.24 5.39 4.46
CA LEU A 20 26.74 6.72 4.15
C LEU A 20 28.14 6.95 4.71
N ASP A 21 28.38 6.54 5.96
CA ASP A 21 29.68 6.66 6.62
C ASP A 21 30.77 5.85 5.89
N GLU A 22 30.40 4.68 5.37
CA GLU A 22 31.26 3.85 4.53
C GLU A 22 31.42 4.36 3.07
N GLN A 23 30.70 5.42 2.68
CA GLN A 23 30.60 5.91 1.29
C GLN A 23 30.13 4.82 0.32
N GLY A 24 29.21 3.98 0.80
CA GLY A 24 28.76 2.75 0.15
C GLY A 24 29.60 1.54 0.51
N TYR A 25 28.92 0.41 0.74
CA TYR A 25 29.56 -0.85 1.08
C TYR A 25 30.65 -1.22 0.06
N ALA A 26 31.73 -1.85 0.55
CA ALA A 26 32.84 -2.29 -0.30
C ALA A 26 32.37 -3.12 -1.51
N SER A 27 31.41 -4.04 -1.30
CA SER A 27 30.84 -4.86 -2.37
C SER A 27 30.14 -4.05 -3.48
N VAL A 28 29.54 -2.91 -3.14
CA VAL A 28 28.92 -1.98 -4.10
C VAL A 28 29.98 -1.19 -4.84
N ARG A 29 31.03 -0.73 -4.12
CA ARG A 29 32.14 0.01 -4.73
C ARG A 29 32.92 -0.84 -5.72
N ASP A 30 33.19 -2.10 -5.38
CA ASP A 30 33.83 -3.07 -6.29
C ASP A 30 32.98 -3.29 -7.55
N ALA A 31 31.65 -3.38 -7.39
CA ALA A 31 30.72 -3.50 -8.51
C ALA A 31 30.70 -2.24 -9.40
N ILE A 32 30.86 -1.04 -8.82
CA ILE A 32 30.98 0.22 -9.57
C ILE A 32 32.28 0.25 -10.39
N VAL A 33 33.40 -0.18 -9.81
CA VAL A 33 34.70 -0.23 -10.51
C VAL A 33 34.62 -1.14 -11.76
N ALA A 34 33.80 -2.19 -11.70
CA ALA A 34 33.59 -3.12 -12.82
C ALA A 34 32.64 -2.58 -13.91
N LEU A 35 32.02 -1.41 -13.75
CA LEU A 35 31.15 -0.80 -14.75
C LEU A 35 31.95 -0.23 -15.93
N SER A 36 31.29 -0.09 -17.08
CA SER A 36 31.87 0.54 -18.28
C SER A 36 31.76 2.07 -18.28
N VAL A 37 31.05 2.67 -17.32
CA VAL A 37 30.93 4.12 -17.19
C VAL A 37 32.12 4.70 -16.42
N ASP A 38 32.31 6.02 -16.52
CA ASP A 38 33.31 6.74 -15.74
C ASP A 38 33.10 6.51 -14.23
N GLN A 39 34.13 5.97 -13.57
CA GLN A 39 34.06 5.53 -12.18
C GLN A 39 33.84 6.70 -11.22
N ASP A 40 34.54 7.81 -11.43
CA ASP A 40 34.42 9.00 -10.57
C ASP A 40 33.01 9.60 -10.66
N LYS A 41 32.41 9.59 -11.85
CA LYS A 41 31.01 9.97 -12.03
C LYS A 41 30.06 8.97 -11.36
N ALA A 42 30.27 7.67 -11.50
CA ALA A 42 29.43 6.67 -10.85
C ALA A 42 29.49 6.73 -9.31
N PHE A 43 30.65 7.03 -8.72
CA PHE A 43 30.77 7.28 -7.28
C PHE A 43 30.05 8.56 -6.85
N ARG A 44 30.11 9.64 -7.65
CA ARG A 44 29.30 10.84 -7.41
C ARG A 44 27.80 10.56 -7.49
N ASP A 45 27.38 9.74 -8.44
CA ASP A 45 25.99 9.32 -8.57
C ASP A 45 25.54 8.54 -7.32
N LEU A 46 26.39 7.65 -6.79
CA LEU A 46 26.14 6.91 -5.55
C LEU A 46 25.96 7.85 -4.34
N ASP A 47 26.92 8.74 -4.08
CA ASP A 47 26.86 9.68 -2.93
C ASP A 47 25.62 10.57 -3.01
N ALA A 48 25.35 11.16 -4.18
CA ALA A 48 24.18 12.00 -4.39
C ALA A 48 22.87 11.26 -4.10
N SER A 49 22.82 9.98 -4.46
CA SER A 49 21.64 9.15 -4.28
C SER A 49 21.44 8.69 -2.85
N LEU A 50 22.51 8.35 -2.13
CA LEU A 50 22.45 8.07 -0.70
C LEU A 50 21.92 9.30 0.06
N ARG A 51 22.44 10.49 -0.24
CA ARG A 51 21.96 11.77 0.33
C ARG A 51 20.53 12.14 -0.06
N TYR A 52 20.04 11.68 -1.20
CA TYR A 52 18.63 11.86 -1.55
C TYR A 52 17.72 10.99 -0.66
N LEU A 53 18.18 9.78 -0.32
CA LEU A 53 17.39 8.83 0.44
C LEU A 53 17.30 9.16 1.93
N THR A 54 18.23 9.95 2.47
CA THR A 54 18.19 10.43 3.87
C THR A 54 16.94 11.25 4.16
N ASP A 55 16.45 12.02 3.17
CA ASP A 55 15.25 12.85 3.32
C ASP A 55 13.97 12.03 3.61
N TYR A 56 14.02 10.71 3.45
CA TYR A 56 12.87 9.81 3.58
C TYR A 56 13.08 8.67 4.59
N SER A 57 14.24 8.57 5.25
CA SER A 57 14.59 7.46 6.15
C SER A 57 13.60 7.27 7.31
N ASN A 58 13.00 8.36 7.79
CA ASN A 58 12.03 8.38 8.89
C ASN A 58 10.72 7.62 8.59
N VAL A 59 10.37 7.42 7.32
CA VAL A 59 9.13 6.71 6.94
C VAL A 59 9.49 5.52 6.05
N SER A 60 9.63 4.34 6.65
CA SER A 60 10.08 3.10 5.98
C SER A 60 9.36 2.80 4.66
N GLY A 61 8.04 3.00 4.59
CA GLY A 61 7.27 2.78 3.35
C GLY A 61 7.64 3.77 2.24
N THR A 62 7.83 5.03 2.60
CA THR A 62 8.23 6.10 1.67
C THR A 62 9.67 5.89 1.22
N TYR A 63 10.58 5.61 2.16
CA TYR A 63 11.96 5.26 1.88
C TYR A 63 12.06 4.11 0.88
N ASN A 64 11.39 2.98 1.15
CA ASN A 64 11.45 1.81 0.28
C ASN A 64 10.97 2.09 -1.14
N ARG A 65 9.94 2.94 -1.28
CA ARG A 65 9.44 3.36 -2.60
C ARG A 65 10.51 4.15 -3.36
N PHE A 66 11.08 5.19 -2.76
CA PHE A 66 12.10 6.02 -3.42
C PHE A 66 13.38 5.22 -3.67
N ARG A 67 13.86 4.48 -2.68
CA ARG A 67 15.01 3.58 -2.79
C ARG A 67 14.88 2.61 -3.95
N SER A 68 13.76 1.90 -4.04
CA SER A 68 13.55 0.91 -5.10
C SER A 68 13.57 1.53 -6.49
N GLU A 69 12.99 2.73 -6.65
CA GLU A 69 12.97 3.42 -7.93
C GLU A 69 14.34 3.99 -8.31
N VAL A 70 15.02 4.68 -7.38
CA VAL A 70 16.35 5.26 -7.62
C VAL A 70 17.36 4.15 -7.95
N GLN A 71 17.36 3.05 -7.19
CA GLN A 71 18.23 1.91 -7.46
C GLN A 71 17.99 1.30 -8.84
N ARG A 72 16.72 1.13 -9.22
CA ARG A 72 16.35 0.57 -10.52
C ARG A 72 16.78 1.49 -11.65
N PHE A 73 16.60 2.80 -11.48
CA PHE A 73 17.01 3.80 -12.44
C PHE A 73 18.52 3.85 -12.61
N LEU A 74 19.31 3.88 -11.52
CA LEU A 74 20.78 3.86 -11.59
C LEU A 74 21.31 2.59 -12.23
N ASN A 75 20.76 1.42 -11.88
CA ASN A 75 21.13 0.18 -12.55
C ASN A 75 20.87 0.25 -14.06
N TYR A 76 19.70 0.74 -14.49
CA TYR A 76 19.43 0.93 -15.91
C TYR A 76 20.42 1.94 -16.53
N LEU A 77 20.67 3.06 -15.85
CA LEU A 77 21.48 4.14 -16.36
C LEU A 77 22.94 3.69 -16.59
N TRP A 78 23.55 3.07 -15.58
CA TRP A 78 24.93 2.61 -15.66
C TRP A 78 25.11 1.40 -16.58
N VAL A 79 24.23 0.42 -16.50
CA VAL A 79 24.45 -0.90 -17.11
C VAL A 79 23.81 -1.04 -18.49
N VAL A 80 22.68 -0.37 -18.73
CA VAL A 80 21.94 -0.47 -20.00
C VAL A 80 22.17 0.76 -20.87
N ALA A 81 22.05 1.96 -20.30
CA ALA A 81 22.26 3.20 -21.06
C ALA A 81 23.74 3.58 -21.19
N GLY A 82 24.62 3.05 -20.34
CA GLY A 82 26.05 3.38 -20.33
C GLY A 82 26.30 4.86 -20.02
N ARG A 83 25.48 5.46 -19.15
CA ARG A 83 25.50 6.89 -18.81
C ARG A 83 25.57 7.10 -17.31
N THR A 84 25.83 8.34 -16.89
CA THR A 84 25.79 8.80 -15.50
C THR A 84 24.74 9.90 -15.31
N LEU A 85 24.45 10.32 -14.07
CA LEU A 85 23.31 11.22 -13.78
C LEU A 85 23.40 12.58 -14.48
N ASP A 86 24.61 13.09 -14.71
CA ASP A 86 24.88 14.33 -15.44
C ASP A 86 24.51 14.24 -16.94
N GLN A 87 24.32 13.04 -17.47
CA GLN A 87 23.98 12.74 -18.87
C GLN A 87 22.51 12.34 -19.07
N VAL A 88 21.66 12.50 -18.06
CA VAL A 88 20.24 12.15 -18.14
C VAL A 88 19.47 13.21 -18.93
N ASP A 89 18.87 12.77 -20.03
CA ASP A 89 18.01 13.58 -20.90
C ASP A 89 16.61 12.93 -21.07
N ALA A 90 15.76 13.55 -21.89
CA ALA A 90 14.42 13.05 -22.16
C ALA A 90 14.41 11.68 -22.88
N GLU A 91 15.45 11.36 -23.66
CA GLU A 91 15.58 10.09 -24.36
C GLU A 91 15.87 8.95 -23.38
N VAL A 92 16.82 9.16 -22.46
CA VAL A 92 17.14 8.22 -21.37
C VAL A 92 15.89 7.91 -20.56
N VAL A 93 15.13 8.94 -20.17
CA VAL A 93 13.88 8.74 -19.41
C VAL A 93 12.84 7.97 -20.23
N SER A 94 12.63 8.32 -21.50
CA SER A 94 11.70 7.62 -22.39
C SER A 94 12.05 6.13 -22.52
N SER A 95 13.33 5.84 -22.76
CA SER A 95 13.84 4.46 -22.88
C SER A 95 13.78 3.70 -21.57
N TYR A 96 14.00 4.35 -20.43
CA TYR A 96 13.79 3.76 -19.11
C TYR A 96 12.33 3.34 -18.90
N PHE A 97 11.35 4.17 -19.28
CA PHE A 97 9.94 3.78 -19.17
C PHE A 97 9.55 2.63 -20.11
N LYS A 98 10.21 2.48 -21.27
CA LYS A 98 10.06 1.28 -22.12
C LYS A 98 10.65 0.05 -21.42
N PHE A 99 11.83 0.20 -20.83
CA PHE A 99 12.50 -0.84 -20.05
C PHE A 99 11.66 -1.29 -18.84
N LEU A 100 11.02 -0.37 -18.13
CA LEU A 100 10.10 -0.71 -17.04
C LEU A 100 8.91 -1.56 -17.48
N LYS A 101 8.42 -1.37 -18.71
CA LYS A 101 7.29 -2.13 -19.26
C LYS A 101 7.71 -3.53 -19.71
N ASN A 102 8.93 -3.67 -20.23
CA ASN A 102 9.43 -4.91 -20.78
C ASN A 102 10.90 -5.15 -20.35
N PRO A 103 11.15 -5.42 -19.06
CA PRO A 103 12.51 -5.66 -18.58
C PRO A 103 13.00 -7.03 -19.10
N PRO A 104 14.30 -7.17 -19.39
CA PRO A 104 14.88 -8.46 -19.77
C PRO A 104 14.67 -9.52 -18.67
N ALA A 105 14.53 -10.79 -19.05
CA ALA A 105 14.26 -11.88 -18.10
C ALA A 105 15.29 -11.97 -16.96
N ALA A 106 16.58 -11.70 -17.25
CA ALA A 106 17.65 -11.70 -16.25
C ALA A 106 17.45 -10.65 -15.14
N TRP A 107 16.62 -9.62 -15.35
CA TRP A 107 16.31 -8.56 -14.38
C TRP A 107 15.09 -8.88 -13.51
N VAL A 108 14.43 -10.02 -13.72
CA VAL A 108 13.20 -10.41 -13.01
C VAL A 108 13.50 -11.64 -12.16
N ALA A 109 13.29 -11.54 -10.83
CA ALA A 109 13.37 -12.69 -9.94
C ALA A 109 11.98 -13.37 -9.80
N PRO A 110 11.93 -14.70 -9.59
CA PRO A 110 10.68 -15.41 -9.31
C PRO A 110 10.07 -15.00 -7.96
N SER A 111 10.92 -14.66 -6.98
CA SER A 111 10.55 -14.26 -5.63
C SER A 111 11.33 -13.04 -5.16
N ILE A 112 10.80 -12.33 -4.16
CA ILE A 112 11.49 -11.21 -3.51
C ILE A 112 12.69 -11.74 -2.72
N HIS A 113 13.86 -11.15 -2.93
CA HIS A 113 15.08 -11.39 -2.16
C HIS A 113 15.61 -10.08 -1.56
N SER A 114 16.29 -10.14 -0.41
CA SER A 114 17.01 -8.98 0.15
C SER A 114 18.11 -8.52 -0.82
N GLY A 115 18.42 -7.23 -0.82
CA GLY A 115 19.53 -6.70 -1.62
C GLY A 115 20.89 -7.18 -1.10
N PHE A 116 21.04 -7.20 0.21
CA PHE A 116 22.30 -7.55 0.85
C PHE A 116 22.13 -8.76 1.78
N LEU A 117 23.24 -9.46 1.98
CA LEU A 117 23.46 -10.50 2.97
C LEU A 117 24.46 -9.98 3.99
N ASP A 118 24.36 -10.46 5.22
CA ASP A 118 25.35 -10.20 6.25
C ASP A 118 26.33 -11.37 6.28
N GLU A 119 27.62 -11.08 6.09
CA GLU A 119 28.70 -12.05 6.25
C GLU A 119 29.77 -11.43 7.14
N GLN A 120 29.87 -11.92 8.38
CA GLN A 120 30.84 -11.46 9.38
C GLN A 120 30.78 -9.93 9.62
N GLY A 121 29.57 -9.35 9.64
CA GLY A 121 29.37 -7.91 9.84
C GLY A 121 29.63 -7.08 8.59
N ARG A 122 29.91 -7.71 7.43
CA ARG A 122 30.03 -7.03 6.14
C ARG A 122 28.77 -7.24 5.31
N ARG A 123 28.31 -6.18 4.65
CA ARG A 123 27.16 -6.22 3.74
C ARG A 123 27.62 -6.64 2.33
N ILE A 124 27.19 -7.82 1.91
CA ILE A 124 27.57 -8.42 0.63
C ILE A 124 26.36 -8.46 -0.30
N ILE A 125 26.59 -8.19 -1.59
CA ILE A 125 25.57 -8.26 -2.62
C ILE A 125 24.93 -9.65 -2.64
N ASN A 126 23.60 -9.70 -2.53
CA ASN A 126 22.85 -10.93 -2.72
C ASN A 126 22.74 -11.26 -4.22
N PRO A 127 23.34 -12.36 -4.71
CA PRO A 127 23.34 -12.70 -6.13
C PRO A 127 21.94 -13.07 -6.66
N ARG A 128 20.98 -13.37 -5.79
CA ARG A 128 19.58 -13.66 -6.14
C ARG A 128 18.73 -12.39 -6.26
N TRP A 129 19.21 -11.24 -5.80
CA TRP A 129 18.46 -9.99 -5.85
C TRP A 129 18.24 -9.51 -7.29
N ARG A 130 17.04 -9.01 -7.57
CA ARG A 130 16.67 -8.37 -8.82
C ARG A 130 15.74 -7.17 -8.57
N PRO A 131 15.75 -6.13 -9.43
CA PRO A 131 14.91 -4.94 -9.28
C PRO A 131 13.44 -5.15 -9.67
N PHE A 132 13.12 -6.28 -10.32
CA PHE A 132 11.76 -6.70 -10.67
C PHE A 132 11.49 -8.10 -10.13
N THR A 133 10.22 -8.39 -9.83
CA THR A 133 9.80 -9.70 -9.34
C THR A 133 8.50 -10.13 -9.99
N SER A 134 8.40 -11.39 -10.43
CA SER A 134 7.15 -11.97 -10.96
C SER A 134 6.23 -12.52 -9.87
N GLN A 135 6.66 -12.58 -8.61
CA GLN A 135 5.87 -13.11 -7.47
C GLN A 135 4.42 -12.59 -7.37
N ARG A 136 4.18 -11.34 -7.80
CA ARG A 136 2.84 -10.69 -7.77
C ARG A 136 2.25 -10.44 -9.15
N SER A 137 2.88 -10.98 -10.20
CA SER A 137 2.38 -10.86 -11.57
C SER A 137 1.30 -11.90 -11.81
N LYS A 138 0.17 -11.50 -12.40
CA LYS A 138 -0.95 -12.39 -12.71
C LYS A 138 -0.69 -13.34 -13.89
N GLY A 139 0.49 -13.29 -14.52
CA GLY A 139 0.85 -14.11 -15.66
C GLY A 139 2.32 -14.54 -15.63
N GLU A 140 2.71 -15.39 -16.59
CA GLU A 140 4.06 -15.98 -16.66
C GLU A 140 5.19 -14.95 -16.82
N ARG A 141 4.87 -13.76 -17.35
CA ARG A 141 5.82 -12.66 -17.56
C ARG A 141 5.47 -11.47 -16.68
N TYR A 142 6.52 -10.80 -16.21
CA TYR A 142 6.37 -9.53 -15.50
C TYR A 142 5.70 -8.49 -16.40
N THR A 143 4.67 -7.83 -15.87
CA THR A 143 3.99 -6.70 -16.53
C THR A 143 3.84 -5.56 -15.55
N ALA A 144 4.34 -4.36 -15.90
CA ALA A 144 4.18 -3.17 -15.07
C ALA A 144 2.73 -2.63 -15.15
N SER A 145 2.07 -2.47 -14.00
CA SER A 145 0.76 -1.82 -13.94
C SER A 145 0.85 -0.32 -14.22
N SER A 146 -0.25 0.28 -14.70
CA SER A 146 -0.36 1.73 -14.90
C SER A 146 -0.07 2.52 -13.62
N ALA A 147 -0.54 2.02 -12.48
CA ALA A 147 -0.26 2.57 -11.15
C ALA A 147 1.23 2.52 -10.80
N SER A 148 1.92 1.42 -11.11
CA SER A 148 3.37 1.28 -10.90
C SER A 148 4.16 2.29 -11.75
N LEU A 149 3.81 2.45 -13.03
CA LEU A 149 4.44 3.43 -13.92
C LEU A 149 4.22 4.87 -13.45
N LYS A 150 3.00 5.20 -13.01
CA LYS A 150 2.69 6.52 -12.42
C LYS A 150 3.51 6.75 -11.14
N SER A 151 3.61 5.73 -10.27
CA SER A 151 4.41 5.78 -9.04
C SER A 151 5.89 6.04 -9.33
N SER A 152 6.44 5.33 -10.33
CA SER A 152 7.83 5.45 -10.81
C SER A 152 8.11 6.87 -11.31
N ARG A 153 7.19 7.42 -12.13
CA ARG A 153 7.26 8.80 -12.62
C ARG A 153 7.28 9.83 -11.50
N THR A 154 6.42 9.67 -10.49
CA THR A 154 6.41 10.57 -9.33
C THR A 154 7.72 10.50 -8.53
N ALA A 155 8.25 9.29 -8.33
CA ALA A 155 9.50 9.11 -7.61
C ALA A 155 10.69 9.74 -8.35
N LEU A 156 10.83 9.45 -9.65
CA LEU A 156 11.87 10.07 -10.49
C LEU A 156 11.73 11.59 -10.57
N ALA A 157 10.52 12.13 -10.65
CA ALA A 157 10.32 13.58 -10.68
C ALA A 157 10.78 14.25 -9.37
N SER A 158 10.69 13.55 -8.24
CA SER A 158 11.23 14.02 -6.97
C SER A 158 12.75 13.95 -6.95
N TYR A 159 13.30 12.83 -7.40
CA TYR A 159 14.74 12.61 -7.47
C TYR A 159 15.45 13.59 -8.41
N PHE A 160 14.96 13.79 -9.63
CA PHE A 160 15.53 14.77 -10.57
C PHE A 160 15.40 16.21 -10.07
N ARG A 161 14.34 16.54 -9.33
CA ARG A 161 14.25 17.84 -8.67
C ARG A 161 15.38 18.03 -7.66
N PHE A 162 15.67 17.02 -6.84
CA PHE A 162 16.78 17.04 -5.90
C PHE A 162 18.14 17.18 -6.62
N LEU A 163 18.39 16.39 -7.66
CA LEU A 163 19.63 16.45 -8.43
C LEU A 163 19.85 17.84 -9.08
N ARG A 164 18.78 18.45 -9.60
CA ARG A 164 18.82 19.82 -10.13
C ARG A 164 19.12 20.85 -9.06
N GLN A 165 18.50 20.75 -7.88
CA GLN A 165 18.78 21.66 -6.77
C GLN A 165 20.25 21.59 -6.32
N ARG A 166 20.87 20.40 -6.43
CA ARG A 166 22.30 20.19 -6.17
C ARG A 166 23.21 20.46 -7.37
N LYS A 167 22.67 20.95 -8.50
CA LYS A 167 23.41 21.24 -9.73
C LYS A 167 24.17 20.04 -10.31
N ILE A 168 23.71 18.82 -10.04
CA ILE A 168 24.27 17.58 -10.61
C ILE A 168 23.80 17.41 -12.05
N MET A 169 22.56 17.82 -12.33
CA MET A 169 22.01 17.84 -13.68
C MET A 169 21.54 19.25 -14.05
N ALA A 170 21.70 19.62 -15.32
CA ALA A 170 21.39 20.98 -15.80
C ALA A 170 19.88 21.18 -16.05
N GLU A 171 19.24 20.22 -16.73
CA GLU A 171 17.86 20.34 -17.20
C GLU A 171 16.94 19.32 -16.55
N ASP A 172 15.62 19.57 -16.59
CA ASP A 172 14.63 18.61 -16.15
C ASP A 172 14.24 17.69 -17.32
N PRO A 173 14.59 16.39 -17.27
CA PRO A 173 14.37 15.47 -18.38
C PRO A 173 12.88 15.15 -18.59
N PHE A 174 12.00 15.52 -17.65
CA PHE A 174 10.56 15.39 -17.85
C PHE A 174 9.93 16.54 -18.64
N LEU A 175 10.63 17.66 -18.90
CA LEU A 175 10.05 18.81 -19.59
C LEU A 175 9.54 18.44 -20.99
N GLU A 176 10.34 17.71 -21.78
CA GLU A 176 9.93 17.31 -23.13
C GLU A 176 8.88 16.20 -23.12
N VAL A 177 8.98 15.25 -22.18
CA VAL A 177 7.98 14.19 -21.99
C VAL A 177 6.61 14.80 -21.70
N ARG A 178 6.56 15.84 -20.84
CA ARG A 178 5.33 16.59 -20.54
C ARG A 178 4.76 17.29 -21.76
N ARG A 179 5.59 17.95 -22.58
CA ARG A 179 5.12 18.62 -23.81
C ARG A 179 4.45 17.65 -24.79
N ARG A 180 5.03 16.45 -24.95
CA ARG A 180 4.45 15.38 -25.80
C ARG A 180 3.15 14.80 -25.21
N ASP A 181 3.12 14.52 -23.90
CA ASP A 181 1.93 14.01 -23.20
C ASP A 181 0.76 15.03 -23.27
N THR A 182 1.03 16.33 -23.11
CA THR A 182 0.00 17.38 -23.20
C THR A 182 -0.61 17.49 -24.60
N LYS A 183 0.20 17.34 -25.66
CA LYS A 183 -0.26 17.34 -27.05
C LYS A 183 -1.06 16.08 -27.41
N ALA A 184 -0.79 14.94 -26.75
CA ALA A 184 -1.57 13.72 -26.91
C ALA A 184 -2.91 13.79 -26.15
N LYS A 185 -2.93 14.40 -24.95
CA LYS A 185 -4.15 14.57 -24.14
C LYS A 185 -5.17 15.54 -24.75
N SER A 186 -4.72 16.59 -25.46
CA SER A 186 -5.64 17.48 -26.19
C SER A 186 -6.44 16.75 -27.27
N ASN A 187 -5.92 15.63 -27.80
CA ASN A 187 -6.61 14.79 -28.77
C ASN A 187 -7.48 13.69 -28.12
N ALA A 188 -7.33 13.43 -26.83
CA ALA A 188 -8.03 12.37 -26.09
C ALA A 188 -9.22 12.89 -25.27
N LEU A 189 -9.77 14.06 -25.62
CA LEU A 189 -10.81 14.78 -24.87
C LEU A 189 -12.21 14.13 -24.93
N LEU A 190 -12.32 12.83 -25.26
CA LEU A 190 -13.58 12.12 -25.50
C LEU A 190 -13.78 10.82 -24.71
N GLU A 191 -12.99 10.52 -23.68
CA GLU A 191 -13.31 9.44 -22.75
C GLU A 191 -13.69 10.01 -21.38
N ARG A 192 -14.98 10.28 -21.17
CA ARG A 192 -15.56 10.33 -19.83
C ARG A 192 -15.60 8.91 -19.25
N GLN A 193 -14.45 8.36 -18.89
CA GLN A 193 -14.43 7.24 -17.96
C GLN A 193 -14.74 7.79 -16.58
N GLU A 194 -15.96 7.54 -16.10
CA GLU A 194 -16.29 7.70 -14.69
C GLU A 194 -15.32 6.82 -13.90
N ALA A 195 -14.49 7.44 -13.06
CA ALA A 195 -13.59 6.70 -12.19
C ALA A 195 -14.45 5.87 -11.22
N SER A 196 -14.60 4.57 -11.48
CA SER A 196 -15.33 3.68 -10.59
C SER A 196 -14.56 3.54 -9.28
N VAL A 197 -15.25 3.79 -8.17
CA VAL A 197 -14.69 3.57 -6.83
C VAL A 197 -14.41 2.08 -6.68
N ARG A 198 -13.22 1.74 -6.21
CA ARG A 198 -12.83 0.37 -5.88
C ARG A 198 -13.60 -0.13 -4.63
N ARG A 199 -14.84 -0.57 -4.82
CA ARG A 199 -15.73 -1.13 -3.78
C ARG A 199 -16.39 -2.42 -4.25
N TYR A 200 -16.91 -3.21 -3.32
CA TYR A 200 -17.82 -4.30 -3.60
C TYR A 200 -19.23 -3.77 -3.87
N THR A 201 -20.00 -4.50 -4.67
CA THR A 201 -21.46 -4.31 -4.75
C THR A 201 -22.12 -4.76 -3.44
N ASP A 202 -23.36 -4.33 -3.20
CA ASP A 202 -24.08 -4.72 -1.98
C ASP A 202 -24.36 -6.23 -1.93
N TRP A 203 -24.59 -6.86 -3.09
CA TRP A 203 -24.71 -8.31 -3.21
C TRP A 203 -23.38 -9.00 -2.91
N GLN A 204 -22.26 -8.57 -3.52
CA GLN A 204 -20.94 -9.15 -3.24
C GLN A 204 -20.59 -9.04 -1.76
N TRP A 205 -20.83 -7.89 -1.13
CA TRP A 205 -20.59 -7.72 0.30
C TRP A 205 -21.46 -8.65 1.15
N SER A 206 -22.75 -8.77 0.83
CA SER A 206 -23.66 -9.66 1.57
C SER A 206 -23.21 -11.11 1.46
N PHE A 207 -22.85 -11.55 0.25
CA PHE A 207 -22.33 -12.90 0.01
C PHE A 207 -21.01 -13.16 0.76
N ILE A 208 -20.06 -12.22 0.70
CA ILE A 208 -18.77 -12.32 1.42
C ILE A 208 -19.01 -12.51 2.93
N ARG A 209 -19.86 -11.65 3.52
CA ARG A 209 -20.18 -11.70 4.95
C ARG A 209 -20.81 -13.04 5.32
N GLU A 210 -21.83 -13.48 4.57
CA GLU A 210 -22.54 -14.74 4.83
C GLU A 210 -21.66 -15.98 4.66
N ALA A 211 -20.78 -15.99 3.65
CA ALA A 211 -19.84 -17.07 3.44
C ALA A 211 -18.88 -17.24 4.62
N ILE A 212 -18.33 -16.13 5.12
CA ILE A 212 -17.36 -16.15 6.22
C ILE A 212 -18.06 -16.41 7.56
N GLU A 213 -19.28 -15.89 7.76
CA GLU A 213 -20.11 -16.22 8.93
C GLU A 213 -20.37 -17.73 9.01
N GLN A 214 -20.82 -18.34 7.90
CA GLN A 214 -21.06 -19.77 7.86
C GLN A 214 -19.79 -20.59 8.06
N ALA A 215 -18.65 -20.15 7.50
CA ALA A 215 -17.38 -20.81 7.74
C ALA A 215 -16.99 -20.75 9.23
N ALA A 216 -17.14 -19.59 9.88
CA ALA A 216 -16.85 -19.42 11.31
C ALA A 216 -17.83 -20.18 12.23
N ASP A 217 -19.09 -20.33 11.81
CA ASP A 217 -20.08 -21.16 12.52
C ASP A 217 -19.74 -22.66 12.45
N GLN A 218 -19.09 -23.11 11.38
CA GLN A 218 -18.69 -24.51 11.17
C GLN A 218 -17.33 -24.82 11.79
N ASP A 219 -16.37 -23.90 11.69
CA ASP A 219 -15.01 -24.05 12.20
C ASP A 219 -14.56 -22.76 12.92
N PRO A 220 -14.32 -22.82 14.24
CA PRO A 220 -13.85 -21.69 15.02
C PRO A 220 -12.54 -21.05 14.52
N GLU A 221 -11.72 -21.75 13.72
CA GLU A 221 -10.50 -21.17 13.14
C GLU A 221 -10.80 -19.90 12.32
N TYR A 222 -11.98 -19.83 11.69
CA TYR A 222 -12.39 -18.69 10.86
C TYR A 222 -13.01 -17.51 11.62
N GLU A 223 -13.16 -17.60 12.95
CA GLU A 223 -13.63 -16.47 13.78
C GLU A 223 -12.75 -15.24 13.62
N ARG A 224 -11.44 -15.45 13.48
CA ARG A 224 -10.48 -14.37 13.25
C ARG A 224 -10.68 -13.72 11.88
N HIS A 225 -10.92 -14.51 10.83
CA HIS A 225 -11.19 -14.01 9.48
C HIS A 225 -12.45 -13.16 9.46
N LEU A 226 -13.53 -13.66 10.06
CA LEU A 226 -14.81 -12.95 10.21
C LEU A 226 -14.60 -11.60 10.92
N PHE A 227 -13.98 -11.64 12.10
CA PHE A 227 -13.79 -10.45 12.91
C PHE A 227 -12.96 -9.39 12.18
N ILE A 228 -11.84 -9.77 11.55
CA ILE A 228 -10.99 -8.81 10.82
C ILE A 228 -11.74 -8.19 9.65
N ILE A 229 -12.41 -8.98 8.81
CA ILE A 229 -13.09 -8.50 7.61
C ILE A 229 -14.26 -7.56 7.96
N VAL A 230 -15.09 -7.96 8.93
CA VAL A 230 -16.23 -7.15 9.38
C VAL A 230 -15.76 -5.87 10.07
N THR A 231 -14.70 -5.93 10.89
CA THR A 231 -14.12 -4.75 11.57
C THR A 231 -13.54 -3.77 10.56
N MET A 232 -12.73 -4.25 9.60
CA MET A 232 -12.13 -3.39 8.58
C MET A 232 -13.18 -2.69 7.71
N LYS A 233 -14.26 -3.41 7.33
CA LYS A 233 -15.36 -2.84 6.56
C LYS A 233 -16.17 -1.83 7.39
N SER A 234 -16.59 -2.23 8.57
CA SER A 234 -17.57 -1.46 9.38
C SER A 234 -16.96 -0.20 10.01
N LEU A 235 -15.66 -0.25 10.33
CA LEU A 235 -14.94 0.87 10.95
C LEU A 235 -13.99 1.57 9.95
N PHE A 236 -14.16 1.29 8.66
CA PHE A 236 -13.39 1.91 7.57
C PHE A 236 -11.87 1.82 7.75
N LEU A 237 -11.33 0.75 8.33
CA LEU A 237 -9.93 0.70 8.72
C LEU A 237 -8.98 0.42 7.55
N ARG A 238 -7.78 0.98 7.64
CA ARG A 238 -6.62 0.45 6.91
C ARG A 238 -6.06 -0.76 7.66
N VAL A 239 -5.42 -1.69 6.95
CA VAL A 239 -4.73 -2.84 7.58
C VAL A 239 -3.78 -2.40 8.69
N SER A 240 -3.01 -1.32 8.45
CA SER A 240 -2.05 -0.79 9.42
C SER A 240 -2.71 -0.25 10.70
N GLU A 241 -4.00 0.08 10.68
CA GLU A 241 -4.72 0.61 11.85
C GLU A 241 -5.17 -0.50 12.80
N LEU A 242 -5.17 -1.75 12.33
CA LEU A 242 -5.44 -2.95 13.12
C LEU A 242 -4.17 -3.80 13.37
N ALA A 243 -3.04 -3.41 12.77
CA ALA A 243 -1.76 -4.10 12.88
C ALA A 243 -0.86 -3.49 13.95
N VAL A 244 0.06 -4.30 14.47
CA VAL A 244 1.24 -3.79 15.18
C VAL A 244 2.07 -2.91 14.25
N ARG A 245 2.37 -1.69 14.68
CA ARG A 245 3.20 -0.73 13.96
C ARG A 245 3.87 0.23 14.91
N ASN A 246 4.90 0.93 14.46
CA ASN A 246 5.47 2.01 15.24
C ASN A 246 4.59 3.27 15.15
N VAL A 247 4.44 3.95 16.28
CA VAL A 247 3.83 5.28 16.43
C VAL A 247 4.79 6.07 17.30
N ASP A 248 5.28 7.21 16.79
CA ASP A 248 6.27 8.04 17.50
C ASP A 248 7.53 7.27 17.96
N GLY A 249 7.99 6.33 17.13
CA GLY A 249 9.18 5.51 17.40
C GLY A 249 8.93 4.25 18.22
N GLU A 250 7.79 4.14 18.90
CA GLU A 250 7.48 3.03 19.80
C GLU A 250 6.51 2.01 19.19
N PRO A 251 6.67 0.69 19.46
CA PRO A 251 5.72 -0.32 19.01
C PRO A 251 4.34 -0.13 19.63
N ARG A 252 3.34 0.14 18.79
CA ARG A 252 1.93 0.22 19.17
C ARG A 252 1.20 -1.07 18.80
N ILE A 253 0.58 -1.69 19.80
CA ILE A 253 -0.27 -2.89 19.64
C ILE A 253 -1.73 -2.47 19.83
N PRO A 254 -2.62 -2.58 18.83
CA PRO A 254 -4.07 -2.40 18.98
C PRO A 254 -4.64 -3.25 20.11
N ALA A 255 -5.31 -2.62 21.07
CA ALA A 255 -5.77 -3.23 22.32
C ALA A 255 -7.24 -2.94 22.58
N PHE A 256 -7.93 -3.78 23.36
CA PHE A 256 -9.36 -3.62 23.60
C PHE A 256 -9.72 -2.29 24.30
N SER A 257 -8.79 -1.70 25.06
CA SER A 257 -8.91 -0.34 25.61
C SER A 257 -9.09 0.78 24.56
N ASP A 258 -8.78 0.49 23.29
CA ASP A 258 -9.01 1.40 22.18
C ASP A 258 -10.50 1.51 21.80
N PHE A 259 -11.32 0.54 22.21
CA PHE A 259 -12.78 0.63 22.16
C PHE A 259 -13.29 1.32 23.42
N GLN A 260 -14.00 2.42 23.24
CA GLN A 260 -14.45 3.26 24.34
C GLN A 260 -15.95 3.52 24.24
N LYS A 261 -16.63 3.45 25.38
CA LYS A 261 -18.02 3.90 25.48
C LYS A 261 -18.02 5.39 25.75
N GLN A 262 -18.60 6.16 24.84
CA GLN A 262 -18.77 7.60 24.97
C GLN A 262 -20.24 7.94 25.19
N VAL A 263 -20.51 8.98 25.98
CA VAL A 263 -21.86 9.50 26.22
C VAL A 263 -21.92 10.92 25.67
N ALA A 264 -22.76 11.14 24.67
CA ALA A 264 -23.02 12.47 24.14
C ALA A 264 -24.47 12.58 23.64
N GLY A 265 -25.03 13.79 23.69
CA GLY A 265 -26.38 14.06 23.18
C GLY A 265 -27.50 13.23 23.83
N GLY A 266 -27.32 12.72 25.05
CA GLY A 266 -28.29 11.88 25.75
C GLY A 266 -28.23 10.39 25.39
N GLY A 267 -27.32 9.97 24.52
CA GLY A 267 -27.09 8.56 24.15
C GLY A 267 -25.68 8.08 24.50
N ALA A 268 -25.51 6.77 24.59
CA ALA A 268 -24.20 6.13 24.72
C ALA A 268 -23.86 5.38 23.43
N PHE A 269 -22.68 5.64 22.88
CA PHE A 269 -22.18 5.02 21.67
C PHE A 269 -20.78 4.45 21.90
N TRP A 270 -20.45 3.40 21.16
CA TRP A 270 -19.11 2.84 21.16
C TRP A 270 -18.28 3.55 20.11
N THR A 271 -17.02 3.81 20.43
CA THR A 271 -16.04 4.34 19.49
C THR A 271 -14.79 3.48 19.49
N TYR A 272 -14.03 3.54 18.40
CA TYR A 272 -12.74 2.92 18.25
C TYR A 272 -11.70 3.98 17.91
N TYR A 273 -10.66 4.08 18.74
CA TYR A 273 -9.57 5.03 18.55
C TYR A 273 -8.41 4.41 17.77
N VAL A 274 -7.97 5.10 16.72
CA VAL A 274 -6.87 4.62 15.86
C VAL A 274 -5.88 5.72 15.52
N PHE A 275 -4.62 5.32 15.36
CA PHE A 275 -3.61 6.18 14.77
C PHE A 275 -3.57 5.96 13.25
N GLY A 276 -3.74 7.03 12.48
CA GLY A 276 -3.64 7.04 11.02
C GLY A 276 -2.25 7.42 10.49
N LYS A 277 -2.22 7.89 9.23
CA LYS A 277 -0.98 8.34 8.56
C LYS A 277 -0.38 9.55 9.28
N GLY A 278 0.94 9.51 9.51
CA GLY A 278 1.67 10.56 10.22
C GLY A 278 1.33 10.60 11.71
N ASP A 279 0.97 9.44 12.27
CA ASP A 279 0.71 9.22 13.70
C ASP A 279 -0.39 10.11 14.29
N LYS A 280 -1.28 10.59 13.43
CA LYS A 280 -2.47 11.35 13.84
C LYS A 280 -3.57 10.41 14.32
N GLY A 281 -3.95 10.56 15.58
CA GLY A 281 -5.09 9.87 16.19
C GLY A 281 -6.43 10.36 15.64
N ARG A 282 -7.40 9.45 15.58
CA ARG A 282 -8.80 9.77 15.30
C ARG A 282 -9.73 8.74 15.94
N THR A 283 -10.97 9.13 16.11
CA THR A 283 -12.03 8.29 16.67
C THR A 283 -13.01 7.91 15.57
N ILE A 284 -13.48 6.67 15.60
CA ILE A 284 -14.46 6.13 14.65
C ILE A 284 -15.65 5.62 15.44
N THR A 285 -16.85 6.01 15.06
CA THR A 285 -18.08 5.54 15.69
C THR A 285 -18.33 4.10 15.30
N CYS A 286 -18.55 3.23 16.27
CA CYS A 286 -18.94 1.85 16.04
C CYS A 286 -20.44 1.77 15.78
N PRO A 287 -20.89 1.28 14.61
CA PRO A 287 -22.31 1.04 14.38
C PRO A 287 -22.86 0.00 15.37
N ASP A 288 -24.11 0.12 15.80
CA ASP A 288 -24.72 -0.87 16.71
C ASP A 288 -24.72 -2.28 16.12
N ALA A 289 -24.91 -2.39 14.81
CA ALA A 289 -24.84 -3.65 14.06
C ALA A 289 -23.44 -4.31 14.07
N TYR A 290 -22.39 -3.57 14.43
CA TYR A 290 -21.03 -4.12 14.59
C TYR A 290 -20.82 -4.79 15.96
N LEU A 291 -21.53 -4.33 17.00
CA LEU A 291 -21.32 -4.82 18.37
C LEU A 291 -21.52 -6.34 18.56
N PRO A 292 -22.46 -7.03 17.87
CA PRO A 292 -22.55 -8.48 17.92
C PRO A 292 -21.25 -9.20 17.49
N TYR A 293 -20.56 -8.70 16.46
CA TYR A 293 -19.29 -9.28 16.01
C TYR A 293 -18.15 -9.04 17.01
N LEU A 294 -18.13 -7.86 17.65
CA LEU A 294 -17.17 -7.59 18.72
C LEU A 294 -17.39 -8.52 19.92
N LYS A 295 -18.65 -8.75 20.32
CA LYS A 295 -19.01 -9.70 21.38
C LYS A 295 -18.62 -11.13 21.01
N ARG A 296 -18.92 -11.57 19.78
CA ARG A 296 -18.58 -12.90 19.25
C ARG A 296 -17.07 -13.15 19.30
N TRP A 297 -16.27 -12.19 18.82
CA TRP A 297 -14.81 -12.29 18.86
C TRP A 297 -14.25 -12.34 20.28
N ARG A 298 -14.80 -11.54 21.20
CA ARG A 298 -14.39 -11.56 22.61
C ARG A 298 -14.74 -12.87 23.30
N ALA A 299 -15.89 -13.47 22.97
CA ALA A 299 -16.26 -14.79 23.47
C ALA A 299 -15.30 -15.87 22.94
N TYR A 300 -14.93 -15.82 21.65
CA TYR A 300 -13.93 -16.72 21.07
C TYR A 300 -12.54 -16.57 21.75
N LEU A 301 -12.17 -15.34 22.14
CA LEU A 301 -10.96 -15.09 22.91
C LEU A 301 -11.10 -15.40 24.41
N GLU A 302 -12.25 -15.88 24.88
CA GLU A 302 -12.52 -16.14 26.29
C GLU A 302 -12.27 -14.89 27.16
N CYS A 303 -12.69 -13.71 26.71
CA CYS A 303 -12.64 -12.50 27.53
C CYS A 303 -13.74 -12.50 28.60
N ASP A 304 -13.43 -11.99 29.78
CA ASP A 304 -14.34 -11.99 30.94
C ASP A 304 -15.63 -11.17 30.76
N SER A 305 -15.63 -10.21 29.82
CA SER A 305 -16.77 -9.34 29.53
C SER A 305 -17.09 -9.33 28.04
N PRO A 306 -18.39 -9.35 27.66
CA PRO A 306 -18.81 -9.33 26.25
C PRO A 306 -18.43 -8.04 25.53
N LEU A 307 -18.27 -6.92 26.26
CA LEU A 307 -17.79 -5.66 25.72
C LEU A 307 -16.49 -5.22 26.41
N PRO A 308 -15.61 -4.48 25.72
CA PRO A 308 -14.34 -4.02 26.27
C PRO A 308 -14.48 -3.23 27.57
N LEU A 309 -13.54 -3.42 28.50
CA LEU A 309 -13.46 -2.61 29.71
C LEU A 309 -12.46 -1.45 29.53
N PRO A 310 -12.65 -0.33 30.26
CA PRO A 310 -11.62 0.70 30.34
C PRO A 310 -10.28 0.07 30.79
N ASN A 311 -9.18 0.46 30.13
CA ASN A 311 -7.81 0.00 30.41
C ASN A 311 -7.52 -1.49 30.13
N GLU A 312 -8.37 -2.19 29.36
CA GLU A 312 -8.08 -3.54 28.91
C GLU A 312 -6.94 -3.57 27.88
N SER A 313 -5.70 -3.79 28.34
CA SER A 313 -4.50 -3.81 27.50
C SER A 313 -4.35 -5.06 26.62
N ARG A 314 -5.31 -5.99 26.68
CA ARG A 314 -5.31 -7.21 25.87
C ARG A 314 -5.33 -6.85 24.38
N PRO A 315 -4.40 -7.37 23.56
CA PRO A 315 -4.40 -7.12 22.12
C PRO A 315 -5.72 -7.55 21.46
N ILE A 316 -6.25 -6.72 20.56
CA ILE A 316 -7.47 -7.04 19.80
C ILE A 316 -7.25 -8.27 18.91
N LEU A 317 -6.06 -8.36 18.30
CA LEU A 317 -5.63 -9.49 17.46
C LEU A 317 -4.37 -10.13 18.06
N PRO A 318 -4.49 -11.02 19.04
CA PRO A 318 -3.34 -11.64 19.69
C PRO A 318 -2.57 -12.55 18.71
N SER A 319 -1.24 -12.49 18.78
CA SER A 319 -0.33 -13.39 18.08
C SER A 319 0.01 -14.61 18.95
N ALA A 320 0.18 -15.78 18.33
CA ALA A 320 0.63 -16.99 19.02
C ALA A 320 2.00 -16.85 19.71
N ARG A 321 2.82 -15.88 19.27
CA ARG A 321 4.14 -15.56 19.86
C ARG A 321 4.08 -14.46 20.93
N GLY A 322 2.87 -14.06 21.35
CA GLY A 322 2.66 -12.88 22.19
C GLY A 322 2.58 -11.58 21.39
N GLY A 323 1.98 -10.54 21.99
CA GLY A 323 1.71 -9.26 21.34
C GLY A 323 0.56 -9.34 20.32
N GLY A 324 0.64 -8.54 19.24
CA GLY A 324 -0.39 -8.46 18.21
C GLY A 324 0.08 -8.90 16.82
N LEU A 325 -0.86 -8.98 15.87
CA LEU A 325 -0.56 -9.33 14.47
C LEU A 325 0.04 -8.17 13.67
N GLY A 326 1.03 -8.48 12.82
CA GLY A 326 1.59 -7.52 11.87
C GLY A 326 0.74 -7.38 10.60
N ALA A 327 0.95 -6.28 9.86
CA ALA A 327 0.13 -5.92 8.70
C ALA A 327 0.07 -7.01 7.61
N ARG A 328 1.17 -7.73 7.37
CA ARG A 328 1.20 -8.83 6.38
C ARG A 328 0.35 -10.01 6.81
N GLN A 329 0.30 -10.32 8.10
CA GLN A 329 -0.53 -11.41 8.63
C GLN A 329 -2.00 -11.06 8.49
N ILE A 330 -2.39 -9.84 8.86
CA ILE A 330 -3.76 -9.35 8.69
C ILE A 330 -4.17 -9.36 7.22
N GLN A 331 -3.31 -8.87 6.32
CA GLN A 331 -3.60 -8.90 4.88
C GLN A 331 -3.83 -10.33 4.37
N ARG A 332 -2.99 -11.29 4.80
CA ARG A 332 -3.13 -12.70 4.43
C ARG A 332 -4.45 -13.29 4.96
N ILE A 333 -4.81 -13.00 6.21
CA ILE A 333 -6.08 -13.46 6.80
C ILE A 333 -7.28 -12.88 6.05
N CYS A 334 -7.24 -11.60 5.65
CA CYS A 334 -8.29 -11.02 4.81
C CYS A 334 -8.40 -11.73 3.45
N GLU A 335 -7.27 -11.99 2.81
CA GLU A 335 -7.23 -12.68 1.51
C GLU A 335 -7.79 -14.11 1.64
N GLU A 336 -7.35 -14.88 2.64
CA GLU A 336 -7.88 -16.20 2.96
C GLU A 336 -9.41 -16.17 3.18
N GLY A 337 -9.91 -15.19 3.93
CA GLY A 337 -11.35 -15.06 4.20
C GLY A 337 -12.17 -14.71 2.95
N LEU A 338 -11.61 -13.87 2.07
CA LEU A 338 -12.23 -13.58 0.77
C LEU A 338 -12.19 -14.80 -0.17
N THR A 339 -11.15 -15.63 -0.08
CA THR A 339 -11.06 -16.89 -0.81
C THR A 339 -12.16 -17.88 -0.39
N LEU A 340 -12.57 -17.91 0.88
CA LEU A 340 -13.73 -18.70 1.31
C LEU A 340 -15.01 -18.29 0.57
N ALA A 341 -15.25 -16.98 0.45
CA ALA A 341 -16.38 -16.45 -0.30
C ALA A 341 -16.28 -16.78 -1.80
N VAL A 342 -15.09 -16.69 -2.40
CA VAL A 342 -14.84 -17.09 -3.80
C VAL A 342 -15.17 -18.56 -4.00
N GLN A 343 -14.71 -19.45 -3.12
CA GLN A 343 -14.96 -20.88 -3.25
C GLN A 343 -16.45 -21.17 -3.16
N LYS A 344 -17.14 -20.58 -2.18
CA LYS A 344 -18.60 -20.73 -2.05
C LYS A 344 -19.36 -20.18 -3.26
N MET A 345 -18.94 -19.05 -3.84
CA MET A 345 -19.51 -18.54 -5.09
C MET A 345 -19.35 -19.55 -6.23
N LYS A 346 -18.18 -20.20 -6.35
CA LYS A 346 -17.94 -21.26 -7.35
C LYS A 346 -18.87 -22.44 -7.13
N ASP A 347 -19.01 -22.89 -5.88
CA ASP A 347 -19.84 -24.04 -5.51
C ASP A 347 -21.34 -23.78 -5.79
N GLU A 348 -21.79 -22.53 -5.66
CA GLU A 348 -23.17 -22.10 -5.95
C GLU A 348 -23.38 -21.69 -7.44
N GLY A 349 -22.35 -21.77 -8.28
CA GLY A 349 -22.44 -21.52 -9.73
C GLY A 349 -22.24 -20.06 -10.17
N PHE A 350 -21.86 -19.15 -9.27
CA PHE A 350 -21.54 -17.75 -9.56
C PHE A 350 -20.09 -17.60 -10.07
N VAL A 351 -19.77 -18.26 -11.19
CA VAL A 351 -18.39 -18.41 -11.69
C VAL A 351 -17.76 -17.07 -12.08
N ASP A 352 -18.50 -16.19 -12.76
CA ASP A 352 -17.99 -14.90 -13.21
C ASP A 352 -17.76 -13.95 -12.02
N GLU A 353 -18.69 -13.91 -11.07
CA GLU A 353 -18.57 -13.12 -9.85
C GLU A 353 -17.44 -13.62 -8.95
N ALA A 354 -17.26 -14.94 -8.86
CA ALA A 354 -16.14 -15.54 -8.16
C ALA A 354 -14.80 -15.12 -8.77
N ALA A 355 -14.68 -15.16 -10.10
CA ALA A 355 -13.46 -14.74 -10.80
C ALA A 355 -13.17 -13.25 -10.60
N GLN A 356 -14.22 -12.40 -10.59
CA GLN A 356 -14.09 -10.98 -10.29
C GLN A 356 -13.60 -10.74 -8.86
N LEU A 357 -14.19 -11.42 -7.88
CA LEU A 357 -13.80 -11.30 -6.46
C LEU A 357 -12.37 -11.82 -6.23
N GLU A 358 -12.04 -12.98 -6.80
CA GLU A 358 -10.71 -13.60 -6.73
C GLU A 358 -9.63 -12.65 -7.27
N ALA A 359 -9.92 -11.94 -8.36
CA ALA A 359 -8.99 -10.99 -8.96
C ALA A 359 -8.63 -9.80 -8.04
N ILE A 360 -9.45 -9.50 -7.03
CA ILE A 360 -9.28 -8.37 -6.10
C ILE A 360 -9.16 -8.80 -4.63
N ALA A 361 -9.16 -10.10 -4.32
CA ALA A 361 -9.18 -10.62 -2.94
C ALA A 361 -8.00 -10.14 -2.08
N SER A 362 -6.84 -9.88 -2.68
CA SER A 362 -5.67 -9.34 -1.98
C SER A 362 -5.72 -7.82 -1.74
N GLU A 363 -6.69 -7.10 -2.32
CA GLU A 363 -6.86 -5.65 -2.23
C GLU A 363 -7.77 -5.25 -1.05
N THR A 364 -7.26 -5.36 0.18
CA THR A 364 -8.03 -5.06 1.42
C THR A 364 -8.67 -3.67 1.51
N HIS A 365 -8.22 -2.70 0.70
CA HIS A 365 -8.82 -1.36 0.64
C HIS A 365 -10.26 -1.37 0.11
N TYR A 366 -10.67 -2.41 -0.63
CA TYR A 366 -12.06 -2.56 -1.07
C TYR A 366 -13.03 -2.61 0.11
N LEU A 367 -12.67 -3.26 1.23
CA LEU A 367 -13.52 -3.32 2.43
C LEU A 367 -13.81 -1.92 2.98
N ARG A 368 -12.75 -1.12 3.15
CA ARG A 368 -12.84 0.26 3.62
C ARG A 368 -13.66 1.14 2.68
N HIS A 369 -13.41 1.06 1.38
CA HIS A 369 -14.15 1.84 0.38
C HIS A 369 -15.62 1.41 0.31
N THR A 370 -15.92 0.13 0.47
CA THR A 370 -17.29 -0.39 0.52
C THR A 370 -18.03 0.17 1.73
N GLY A 371 -17.43 0.08 2.92
CA GLY A 371 -18.03 0.63 4.15
C GLY A 371 -18.32 2.13 4.03
N ALA A 372 -17.32 2.93 3.62
CA ALA A 372 -17.48 4.37 3.51
C ALA A 372 -18.52 4.76 2.45
N SER A 373 -18.53 4.08 1.29
CA SER A 373 -19.50 4.37 0.24
C SER A 373 -20.93 4.04 0.69
N GLN A 374 -21.14 2.88 1.33
CA GLN A 374 -22.45 2.49 1.87
C GLN A 374 -22.93 3.43 2.98
N ALA A 375 -22.04 3.92 3.84
CA ALA A 375 -22.40 4.90 4.87
C ALA A 375 -22.86 6.23 4.26
N ILE A 376 -22.15 6.72 3.22
CA ILE A 376 -22.55 7.93 2.48
C ILE A 376 -23.90 7.70 1.78
N GLU A 377 -24.09 6.55 1.11
CA GLU A 377 -25.35 6.19 0.44
C GLU A 377 -26.53 6.10 1.42
N ALA A 378 -26.29 5.60 2.63
CA ALA A 378 -27.27 5.55 3.73
C ALA A 378 -27.55 6.92 4.37
N GLY A 379 -26.88 7.99 3.93
CA GLY A 379 -27.18 9.36 4.34
C GLY A 379 -26.21 9.96 5.37
N ALA A 380 -25.10 9.29 5.71
CA ALA A 380 -24.09 9.86 6.58
C ALA A 380 -23.46 11.13 5.96
N ASP A 381 -23.15 12.12 6.80
CA ASP A 381 -22.47 13.34 6.36
C ASP A 381 -21.05 13.00 5.86
N ILE A 382 -20.74 13.39 4.62
CA ILE A 382 -19.45 13.12 3.99
C ILE A 382 -18.26 13.73 4.74
N ARG A 383 -18.48 14.83 5.47
CA ARG A 383 -17.44 15.46 6.31
C ARG A 383 -17.13 14.58 7.52
N HIS A 384 -18.17 14.07 8.18
CA HIS A 384 -17.99 13.12 9.28
C HIS A 384 -17.28 11.85 8.80
N ILE A 385 -17.73 11.27 7.68
CA ILE A 385 -17.05 10.10 7.08
C ILE A 385 -15.60 10.42 6.70
N SER A 386 -15.32 11.63 6.20
CA SER A 386 -13.95 12.08 5.90
C SER A 386 -13.05 12.10 7.14
N GLU A 387 -13.58 12.54 8.28
CA GLU A 387 -12.88 12.58 9.56
C GLU A 387 -12.63 11.17 10.09
N GLU A 388 -13.63 10.29 10.08
CA GLU A 388 -13.49 8.87 10.49
C GLU A 388 -12.56 8.08 9.55
N LEU A 389 -12.47 8.46 8.28
CA LEU A 389 -11.46 7.95 7.35
C LEU A 389 -10.06 8.52 7.63
N GLY A 390 -9.94 9.67 8.32
CA GLY A 390 -8.68 10.37 8.50
C GLY A 390 -8.11 10.88 7.19
N HIS A 391 -8.97 11.41 6.31
CA HIS A 391 -8.54 12.11 5.10
C HIS A 391 -8.11 13.55 5.44
N ALA A 392 -7.09 14.06 4.75
CA ALA A 392 -6.57 15.41 5.00
C ALA A 392 -7.56 16.53 4.64
N SER A 393 -8.58 16.22 3.83
CA SER A 393 -9.62 17.16 3.42
C SER A 393 -10.88 16.40 3.00
N ALA A 394 -12.05 16.96 3.33
CA ALA A 394 -13.34 16.48 2.83
C ALA A 394 -13.44 16.53 1.30
N ALA A 395 -12.75 17.47 0.64
CA ALA A 395 -12.71 17.54 -0.83
C ALA A 395 -12.08 16.29 -1.46
N PHE A 396 -11.11 15.66 -0.79
CA PHE A 396 -10.56 14.38 -1.25
C PHE A 396 -11.58 13.25 -1.13
N THR A 397 -12.35 13.23 -0.03
CA THR A 397 -13.46 12.27 0.17
C THR A 397 -14.55 12.45 -0.89
N GLU A 398 -14.96 13.70 -1.16
CA GLU A 398 -15.90 14.03 -2.23
C GLU A 398 -15.40 13.53 -3.59
N GLN A 399 -14.14 13.79 -3.96
CA GLN A 399 -13.57 13.32 -5.23
C GLN A 399 -13.50 11.79 -5.34
N VAL A 400 -13.21 11.10 -4.24
CA VAL A 400 -13.11 9.63 -4.23
C VAL A 400 -14.49 8.98 -4.25
N TYR A 401 -15.50 9.58 -3.62
CA TYR A 401 -16.83 9.00 -3.48
C TYR A 401 -17.92 9.78 -4.24
N VAL A 402 -17.55 10.49 -5.31
CA VAL A 402 -18.48 11.26 -6.15
C VAL A 402 -19.70 10.44 -6.54
N ASN A 403 -19.51 9.17 -6.93
CA ASN A 403 -20.61 8.33 -7.39
C ASN A 403 -21.60 7.97 -6.27
N ALA A 404 -21.10 7.67 -5.07
CA ALA A 404 -21.93 7.40 -3.90
C ALA A 404 -22.71 8.66 -3.48
N ASP A 405 -22.05 9.81 -3.48
CA ASP A 405 -22.71 11.09 -3.19
C ASP A 405 -23.73 11.48 -4.27
N GLN A 406 -23.45 11.22 -5.56
CA GLN A 406 -24.41 11.40 -6.64
C GLN A 406 -25.62 10.46 -6.52
N ALA A 407 -25.43 9.20 -6.17
CA ALA A 407 -26.53 8.25 -5.96
C ALA A 407 -27.46 8.74 -4.84
N ARG A 408 -26.89 9.16 -3.70
CA ARG A 408 -27.62 9.80 -2.59
C ARG A 408 -28.38 11.05 -3.04
N ARG A 409 -27.71 11.97 -3.76
CA ARG A 409 -28.34 13.20 -4.29
C ARG A 409 -29.47 12.89 -5.27
N ARG A 410 -29.32 11.89 -6.15
CA ARG A 410 -30.37 11.45 -7.09
C ARG A 410 -31.57 10.88 -6.36
N ALA A 411 -31.34 10.03 -5.34
CA ALA A 411 -32.41 9.50 -4.50
C ALA A 411 -33.18 10.62 -3.76
N ALA A 412 -32.46 11.58 -3.17
CA ALA A 412 -33.07 12.74 -2.52
C ALA A 412 -33.83 13.63 -3.52
N GLY A 413 -33.27 13.85 -4.71
CA GLY A 413 -33.87 14.66 -5.77
C GLY A 413 -35.14 14.05 -6.36
N ARG A 414 -35.26 12.72 -6.38
CA ARG A 414 -36.48 12.01 -6.83
C ARG A 414 -37.72 12.40 -6.03
N ASN A 415 -37.56 12.72 -4.74
CA ASN A 415 -38.65 13.05 -3.83
C ASN A 415 -38.81 14.56 -3.62
N ARG A 416 -38.18 15.40 -4.46
CA ARG A 416 -38.26 16.85 -4.35
C ARG A 416 -39.65 17.33 -4.78
N SER A 417 -40.36 18.03 -3.91
CA SER A 417 -41.61 18.71 -4.27
C SER A 417 -41.33 19.87 -5.24
N ILE A 418 -42.25 20.09 -6.18
CA ILE A 418 -42.23 21.23 -7.12
C ILE A 418 -42.65 22.50 -6.39
#